data_AF-A0A7C6CZV2-F1
#
_entry.id   AF-A0A7C6CZV2-F1
#
_cell.length_a   1.000
_cell.length_b   1.000
_cell.length_c   1.000
_cell.angle_alpha   90.00
_cell.angle_beta   90.00
_cell.angle_gamma   90.00
#
_symmetry.space_group_name_H-M   'P 1'
#
loop_
_entity.id
_entity.type
_entity.pdbx_description
1 polymer ?
#
loop_
_entity_poly.entity_id
_entity_poly.type
_entity_poly.pdbx_seq_one_letter_code
_entity_poly.pdbx_strand_id
1 'polypeptide(L)'
;MVGSYTLAATIIGFLLLAVSCSLEDRISIGAKKRIDNVKVGLQYVAAIAITLVMLFPIYWMVISSLKTSTELLLPVPTLWPKEFQWENFPSVLQRAPFLRYLMNTLITTFFMMAGEVVLGVLAAYGFSKGQFKGKNFLFLLVLGALMIPIQVTFVPIYVMVSRVGWVNSYPGLIVPNLVSAYFIFMLRQAFMSVDDSYLDAGRVDGLTRIGLIVHVLCPMCAPTLITISIISFINGWNSYFWPKMVVTQDAYRTVAVGVVRLRQTFAGMETANYNEIMAGAVMAIIPIVVLFLVLQKYIMTGMSKAAMK
;
A
#
# COMPACT_ATOMS: atom_id res chain seq x y z
N MET A 1 -1.57 -24.07 23.67
CA MET A 1 -0.75 -25.05 22.94
C MET A 1 0.13 -24.44 21.84
N VAL A 2 -0.23 -23.35 21.16
CA VAL A 2 0.60 -22.75 20.08
C VAL A 2 1.87 -22.02 20.60
N GLY A 3 1.84 -21.47 21.81
CA GLY A 3 2.96 -20.73 22.41
C GLY A 3 4.16 -21.58 22.84
N SER A 4 3.97 -22.87 23.13
CA SER A 4 5.06 -23.77 23.54
C SER A 4 5.91 -24.24 22.35
N TYR A 5 5.30 -24.43 21.18
CA TYR A 5 6.00 -24.86 19.97
C TYR A 5 6.84 -23.74 19.35
N THR A 6 6.38 -22.49 19.44
CA THR A 6 7.12 -21.31 18.95
C THR A 6 8.35 -21.02 19.80
N LEU A 7 8.23 -21.13 21.13
CA LEU A 7 9.37 -21.03 22.06
C LEU A 7 10.41 -22.13 21.82
N ALA A 8 9.96 -23.38 21.66
CA ALA A 8 10.86 -24.50 21.36
C ALA A 8 11.59 -24.32 20.02
N ALA A 9 10.90 -23.89 18.96
CA ALA A 9 11.50 -23.62 17.65
C ALA A 9 12.55 -22.50 17.70
N THR A 10 12.30 -21.45 18.51
CA THR A 10 13.23 -20.32 18.66
C THR A 10 14.49 -20.73 19.42
N ILE A 11 14.35 -21.53 20.49
CA ILE A 11 15.48 -22.05 21.27
C ILE A 11 16.34 -23.01 20.44
N ILE A 12 15.71 -23.90 19.66
CA ILE A 12 16.41 -24.80 18.75
C ILE A 12 17.14 -24.02 17.65
N GLY A 13 16.51 -22.97 17.11
CA GLY A 13 17.14 -22.06 16.15
C GLY A 13 18.40 -21.39 16.70
N PHE A 14 18.34 -20.89 17.95
CA PHE A 14 19.50 -20.29 18.62
C PHE A 14 20.62 -21.30 18.92
N LEU A 15 20.28 -22.52 19.35
CA LEU A 15 21.25 -23.58 19.58
C LEU A 15 21.93 -24.01 18.29
N LEU A 16 21.19 -24.14 17.19
CA LEU A 16 21.74 -24.47 15.88
C LEU A 16 22.66 -23.36 15.34
N LEU A 17 22.31 -22.09 15.57
CA LEU A 17 23.17 -20.95 15.21
C LEU A 17 24.44 -20.91 16.07
N ALA A 18 24.34 -21.15 17.38
CA ALA A 18 25.48 -21.18 18.29
C ALA A 18 26.45 -22.34 17.96
N VAL A 19 25.92 -23.52 17.65
CA VAL A 19 26.71 -24.68 17.21
C VAL A 19 27.32 -24.43 15.84
N SER A 20 26.57 -23.84 14.90
CA SER A 20 27.09 -23.46 13.58
C SER A 20 28.24 -22.46 13.68
N CYS A 21 28.14 -21.47 14.57
CA CYS A 21 29.16 -20.44 14.77
C CYS A 21 30.43 -21.03 15.41
N SER A 22 30.27 -21.91 16.41
CA SER A 22 31.39 -22.62 17.06
C SER A 22 32.16 -23.56 16.12
N LEU A 23 31.46 -24.15 15.14
CA LEU A 23 32.08 -25.02 14.14
C LEU A 23 32.77 -24.22 13.02
N GLU A 24 32.34 -22.99 12.73
CA GLU A 24 32.85 -22.15 11.64
C GLU A 24 34.32 -21.71 11.80
N ASP A 25 34.83 -21.72 13.04
CA ASP A 25 36.23 -21.41 13.38
C ASP A 25 37.19 -22.60 13.22
N ARG A 26 36.68 -23.83 13.10
CA ARG A 26 37.50 -25.06 13.00
C ARG A 26 37.59 -25.63 11.58
N ILE A 27 37.02 -24.94 10.60
CA ILE A 27 36.83 -25.47 9.23
C ILE A 27 37.82 -24.80 8.26
N SER A 28 38.46 -25.59 7.39
CA SER A 28 39.38 -25.11 6.36
C SER A 28 38.70 -24.12 5.39
N ILE A 29 39.46 -23.16 4.84
CA ILE A 29 38.95 -22.10 3.95
C ILE A 29 38.12 -22.66 2.78
N GLY A 30 38.50 -23.84 2.25
CA GLY A 30 37.76 -24.53 1.19
C GLY A 30 36.40 -25.12 1.62
N ALA A 31 36.30 -25.59 2.86
CA ALA A 31 35.04 -26.08 3.43
C ALA A 31 34.12 -24.94 3.89
N LYS A 32 34.68 -23.81 4.34
CA LYS A 32 33.93 -22.57 4.60
C LYS A 32 33.23 -22.06 3.34
N LYS A 33 33.95 -22.00 2.21
CA LYS A 33 33.39 -21.65 0.89
C LYS A 33 32.29 -22.62 0.42
N ARG A 34 32.39 -23.91 0.74
CA ARG A 34 31.38 -24.92 0.37
C ARG A 34 30.13 -24.82 1.26
N ILE A 35 30.29 -24.52 2.55
CA ILE A 35 29.19 -24.25 3.48
C ILE A 35 28.47 -22.96 3.10
N ASP A 36 29.20 -21.91 2.71
CA ASP A 36 28.62 -20.65 2.24
C ASP A 36 27.79 -20.86 0.97
N ASN A 37 28.28 -21.67 0.01
CA ASN A 37 27.51 -22.01 -1.19
C ASN A 37 26.23 -22.82 -0.88
N VAL A 38 26.28 -23.74 0.10
CA VAL A 38 25.11 -24.51 0.54
C VAL A 38 24.11 -23.63 1.29
N LYS A 39 24.58 -22.72 2.16
CA LYS A 39 23.75 -21.72 2.85
C LYS A 39 23.04 -20.82 1.84
N VAL A 40 23.76 -20.32 0.84
CA VAL A 40 23.20 -19.51 -0.26
C VAL A 40 22.18 -20.32 -1.06
N GLY A 41 22.48 -21.58 -1.40
CA GLY A 41 21.52 -22.47 -2.06
C GLY A 41 20.24 -22.67 -1.26
N LEU A 42 20.35 -22.89 0.04
CA LEU A 42 19.19 -23.04 0.93
C LEU A 42 18.38 -21.74 1.04
N GLN A 43 19.04 -20.58 1.09
CA GLN A 43 18.40 -19.27 1.08
C GLN A 43 17.59 -19.06 -0.22
N TYR A 44 18.15 -19.40 -1.38
CA TYR A 44 17.42 -19.31 -2.65
C TYR A 44 16.21 -20.25 -2.68
N VAL A 45 16.37 -21.50 -2.24
CA VAL A 45 15.25 -22.47 -2.20
C VAL A 45 14.14 -21.96 -1.28
N ALA A 46 14.48 -21.47 -0.09
CA ALA A 46 13.51 -20.89 0.84
C ALA A 46 12.82 -19.64 0.25
N ALA A 47 13.59 -18.74 -0.38
CA ALA A 47 13.05 -17.54 -1.03
C ALA A 47 12.08 -17.88 -2.18
N ILE A 48 12.42 -18.88 -3.01
CA ILE A 48 11.55 -19.38 -4.08
C ILE A 48 10.27 -19.99 -3.49
N ALA A 49 10.39 -20.84 -2.46
CA ALA A 49 9.23 -21.45 -1.82
C ALA A 49 8.27 -20.40 -1.23
N ILE A 50 8.81 -19.42 -0.50
CA ILE A 50 8.04 -18.29 0.04
C ILE A 50 7.37 -17.49 -1.09
N THR A 51 8.10 -17.23 -2.17
CA THR A 51 7.56 -16.52 -3.34
C THR A 51 6.40 -17.27 -3.98
N LEU A 52 6.52 -18.58 -4.16
CA LEU A 52 5.45 -19.42 -4.71
C LEU A 52 4.20 -19.39 -3.80
N VAL A 53 4.38 -19.49 -2.49
CA VAL A 53 3.27 -19.40 -1.52
C VAL A 53 2.60 -18.03 -1.58
N MET A 54 3.36 -16.94 -1.69
CA MET A 54 2.82 -15.59 -1.80
C MET A 54 2.11 -15.32 -3.13
N LEU A 55 2.59 -15.90 -4.23
CA LEU A 55 1.98 -15.75 -5.55
C LEU A 55 0.76 -16.65 -5.75
N PHE A 56 0.63 -17.73 -4.97
CA PHE A 56 -0.44 -18.70 -5.13
C PHE A 56 -1.86 -18.09 -5.07
N PRO A 57 -2.21 -17.18 -4.14
CA PRO A 57 -3.53 -16.54 -4.15
C PRO A 57 -3.81 -15.70 -5.40
N ILE A 58 -2.78 -15.03 -5.92
CA ILE A 58 -2.89 -14.23 -7.16
C ILE A 58 -3.08 -15.15 -8.36
N TYR A 59 -2.28 -16.22 -8.43
CA TYR A 59 -2.45 -17.28 -9.41
C TYR A 59 -3.87 -17.87 -9.36
N TRP A 60 -4.34 -18.22 -8.16
CA TRP A 60 -5.66 -18.79 -7.95
C TRP A 60 -6.76 -17.85 -8.39
N MET A 61 -6.64 -16.56 -8.08
CA MET A 61 -7.57 -15.52 -8.53
C MET A 61 -7.62 -15.41 -10.06
N VAL A 62 -6.47 -15.35 -10.72
CA VAL A 62 -6.38 -15.26 -12.19
C VAL A 62 -6.97 -16.51 -12.84
N ILE A 63 -6.58 -17.70 -12.41
CA ILE A 63 -7.08 -18.95 -12.97
C ILE A 63 -8.58 -19.11 -12.69
N SER A 64 -9.06 -18.76 -11.49
CA SER A 64 -10.48 -18.83 -11.16
C SER A 64 -11.33 -17.86 -11.98
N SER A 65 -10.77 -16.73 -12.40
CA SER A 65 -11.45 -15.78 -13.30
C SER A 65 -11.67 -16.33 -14.71
N LEU A 66 -10.94 -17.38 -15.10
CA LEU A 66 -10.99 -18.02 -16.41
C LEU A 66 -11.77 -19.35 -16.40
N LYS A 67 -12.41 -19.69 -15.29
CA LYS A 67 -13.22 -20.91 -15.13
C LYS A 67 -14.71 -20.65 -15.31
N THR A 68 -15.46 -21.72 -15.52
CA THR A 68 -16.92 -21.70 -15.40
C THR A 68 -17.33 -21.69 -13.92
N SER A 69 -18.54 -21.20 -13.65
CA SER A 69 -19.11 -21.22 -12.30
C SER A 69 -19.26 -22.65 -11.74
N THR A 70 -19.59 -23.62 -12.60
CA THR A 70 -19.72 -25.03 -12.21
C THR A 70 -18.38 -25.66 -11.84
N GLU A 71 -17.30 -25.31 -12.55
CA GLU A 71 -15.96 -25.80 -12.25
C GLU A 71 -15.45 -25.29 -10.89
N LEU A 72 -15.80 -24.06 -10.51
CA LEU A 72 -15.44 -23.49 -9.20
C LEU A 72 -16.16 -24.16 -8.02
N LEU A 73 -17.28 -24.83 -8.26
CA LEU A 73 -18.06 -25.53 -7.24
C LEU A 73 -17.65 -27.01 -7.08
N LEU A 74 -16.66 -27.48 -7.83
CA LEU A 74 -16.16 -28.85 -7.70
C LEU A 74 -15.54 -29.09 -6.32
N PRO A 75 -15.80 -30.25 -5.67
CA PRO A 75 -15.19 -30.59 -4.38
C PRO A 75 -13.67 -30.64 -4.41
N VAL A 76 -13.09 -31.05 -5.54
CA VAL A 76 -11.65 -31.02 -5.79
C VAL A 76 -11.35 -29.85 -6.73
N PRO A 77 -10.68 -28.79 -6.25
CA PRO A 77 -10.39 -27.63 -7.08
C PRO A 77 -9.40 -28.00 -8.20
N THR A 78 -9.72 -27.64 -9.43
CA THR A 78 -8.79 -27.79 -10.57
C THR A 78 -7.68 -26.74 -10.48
N LEU A 79 -6.43 -27.10 -10.80
CA LEU A 79 -5.35 -26.10 -10.84
C LEU A 79 -5.34 -25.28 -12.13
N TRP A 80 -5.95 -25.79 -13.21
CA TRP A 80 -6.08 -25.13 -14.50
C TRP A 80 -7.53 -25.18 -14.98
N PRO A 81 -8.01 -24.18 -15.73
CA PRO A 81 -9.36 -24.22 -16.30
C PRO A 81 -9.48 -25.40 -17.27
N LYS A 82 -10.60 -26.11 -17.24
CA LYS A 82 -10.89 -27.12 -18.27
C LYS A 82 -11.12 -26.47 -19.63
N GLU A 83 -11.78 -25.32 -19.62
CA GLU A 83 -12.04 -24.48 -20.77
C GLU A 83 -11.82 -23.02 -20.36
N PHE A 84 -11.09 -22.26 -21.18
CA PHE A 84 -10.78 -20.86 -20.88
C PHE A 84 -11.98 -19.95 -21.14
N GLN A 85 -12.57 -19.43 -20.08
CA GLN A 85 -13.76 -18.55 -20.11
C GLN A 85 -13.36 -17.07 -20.11
N TRP A 86 -12.82 -16.58 -21.24
CA TRP A 86 -12.49 -15.16 -21.41
C TRP A 86 -13.72 -14.25 -21.36
N GLU A 87 -14.91 -14.78 -21.62
CA GLU A 87 -16.19 -14.05 -21.58
C GLU A 87 -16.53 -13.50 -20.19
N ASN A 88 -15.93 -14.02 -19.12
CA ASN A 88 -16.12 -13.52 -17.76
C ASN A 88 -15.72 -12.04 -17.62
N PHE A 89 -14.71 -11.57 -18.36
CA PHE A 89 -14.27 -10.17 -18.32
C PHE A 89 -15.27 -9.19 -18.94
N PRO A 90 -15.69 -9.35 -20.22
CA PRO A 90 -16.72 -8.48 -20.80
C PRO A 90 -18.06 -8.63 -20.09
N SER A 91 -18.40 -9.81 -19.53
CA SER A 91 -19.61 -10.00 -18.73
C SER A 91 -19.64 -9.07 -17.51
N VAL A 92 -18.51 -8.91 -16.80
CA VAL A 92 -18.41 -7.97 -15.68
C VAL A 92 -18.63 -6.52 -16.15
N LEU A 93 -18.09 -6.14 -17.30
CA LEU A 93 -18.25 -4.79 -17.87
C LEU A 93 -19.69 -4.49 -18.31
N GLN A 94 -20.44 -5.50 -18.72
CA GLN A 94 -21.85 -5.37 -19.08
C GLN A 94 -22.76 -5.28 -17.84
N ARG A 95 -22.39 -5.96 -16.75
CA ARG A 95 -23.20 -6.03 -15.51
C ARG A 95 -22.97 -4.86 -14.57
N ALA A 96 -21.80 -4.24 -14.62
CA ALA A 96 -21.48 -3.07 -13.81
C ALA A 96 -20.62 -2.09 -14.61
N PRO A 97 -20.72 -0.76 -14.35
CA PRO A 97 -19.84 0.24 -14.94
C PRO A 97 -18.44 0.18 -14.32
N PHE A 98 -17.76 -0.97 -14.42
CA PHE A 98 -16.51 -1.28 -13.73
C PHE A 98 -15.36 -0.38 -14.17
N LEU A 99 -15.32 -0.02 -15.47
CA LEU A 99 -14.35 0.94 -15.99
C LEU A 99 -14.51 2.32 -15.33
N ARG A 100 -15.75 2.74 -15.06
CA ARG A 100 -16.01 3.96 -14.29
C ARG A 100 -15.52 3.82 -12.86
N TYR A 101 -15.71 2.66 -12.21
CA TYR A 101 -15.21 2.43 -10.87
C TYR A 101 -13.68 2.51 -10.79
N LEU A 102 -12.99 1.98 -11.79
CA LEU A 102 -11.53 2.13 -11.93
C LEU A 102 -11.12 3.59 -12.08
N MET A 103 -11.81 4.35 -12.95
CA MET A 103 -11.54 5.79 -13.11
C MET A 103 -11.84 6.59 -11.84
N ASN A 104 -12.92 6.29 -11.15
CA ASN A 104 -13.26 6.92 -9.87
C ASN A 104 -12.20 6.66 -8.81
N THR A 105 -11.72 5.41 -8.70
CA THR A 105 -10.62 5.08 -7.79
C THR A 105 -9.35 5.83 -8.17
N LEU A 106 -8.96 5.83 -9.45
CA LEU A 106 -7.77 6.53 -9.92
C LEU A 106 -7.83 8.03 -9.61
N ILE A 107 -8.95 8.69 -9.94
CA ILE A 107 -9.16 10.12 -9.68
C ILE A 107 -9.09 10.40 -8.17
N THR A 108 -9.87 9.67 -7.38
CA THR A 108 -9.97 9.94 -5.93
C THR A 108 -8.65 9.69 -5.23
N THR A 109 -7.99 8.57 -5.53
CA THR A 109 -6.68 8.23 -4.95
C THR A 109 -5.60 9.22 -5.37
N PHE A 110 -5.56 9.63 -6.65
CA PHE A 110 -4.59 10.61 -7.14
C PHE A 110 -4.74 11.95 -6.42
N PHE A 111 -5.96 12.50 -6.33
CA PHE A 111 -6.18 13.79 -5.69
C PHE A 111 -6.00 13.75 -4.18
N MET A 112 -6.34 12.65 -3.51
CA MET A 112 -6.01 12.44 -2.09
C MET A 112 -4.49 12.48 -1.89
N MET A 113 -3.75 11.65 -2.62
CA MET A 113 -2.29 11.59 -2.54
C MET A 113 -1.64 12.93 -2.90
N ALA A 114 -2.08 13.60 -3.96
CA ALA A 114 -1.56 14.91 -4.36
C ALA A 114 -1.81 15.97 -3.27
N GLY A 115 -2.99 15.95 -2.65
CA GLY A 115 -3.31 16.79 -1.51
C GLY A 115 -2.40 16.52 -0.32
N GLU A 116 -2.21 15.25 0.04
CA GLU A 116 -1.33 14.84 1.12
C GLU A 116 0.13 15.26 0.86
N VAL A 117 0.60 15.13 -0.39
CA VAL A 117 1.94 15.58 -0.79
C VAL A 117 2.08 17.09 -0.64
N VAL A 118 1.17 17.86 -1.25
CA VAL A 118 1.26 19.33 -1.25
C VAL A 118 1.14 19.88 0.17
N LEU A 119 0.07 19.52 0.88
CA LEU A 119 -0.20 20.01 2.23
C LEU A 119 0.81 19.44 3.24
N GLY A 120 1.18 18.18 3.07
CA GLY A 120 2.15 17.49 3.92
C GLY A 120 3.55 18.07 3.78
N VAL A 121 4.01 18.37 2.57
CA VAL A 121 5.32 19.03 2.33
C VAL A 121 5.37 20.40 3.00
N LEU A 122 4.32 21.22 2.82
CA LEU A 122 4.26 22.56 3.41
C LEU A 122 4.22 22.49 4.95
N ALA A 123 3.38 21.62 5.51
CA ALA A 123 3.29 21.42 6.95
C ALA A 123 4.59 20.86 7.54
N ALA A 124 5.19 19.85 6.90
CA ALA A 124 6.46 19.26 7.32
C ALA A 124 7.58 20.29 7.30
N TYR A 125 7.67 21.16 6.27
CA TYR A 125 8.62 22.27 6.23
C TYR A 125 8.42 23.23 7.41
N GLY A 126 7.18 23.65 7.66
CA GLY A 126 6.85 24.50 8.81
C GLY A 126 7.28 23.87 10.15
N PHE A 127 6.93 22.60 10.37
CA PHE A 127 7.24 21.90 11.62
C PHE A 127 8.69 21.42 11.76
N SER A 128 9.49 21.40 10.69
CA SER A 128 10.91 21.06 10.74
C SER A 128 11.77 22.32 10.80
N LYS A 129 11.75 23.13 9.73
CA LYS A 129 12.64 24.28 9.51
C LYS A 129 12.04 25.63 9.88
N GLY A 130 10.71 25.72 10.01
CA GLY A 130 10.04 26.94 10.44
C GLY A 130 10.33 27.30 11.91
N GLN A 131 10.39 28.60 12.19
CA GLN A 131 10.46 29.15 13.55
C GLN A 131 9.21 30.00 13.81
N PHE A 132 8.29 29.51 14.62
CA PHE A 132 7.08 30.23 15.01
C PHE A 132 6.60 29.82 16.40
N LYS A 133 5.88 30.72 17.09
CA LYS A 133 5.35 30.48 18.43
C LYS A 133 4.32 29.35 18.40
N GLY A 134 4.40 28.39 19.33
CA GLY A 134 3.47 27.27 19.43
C GLY A 134 3.75 26.07 18.52
N LYS A 135 4.85 26.07 17.76
CA LYS A 135 5.26 24.98 16.85
C LYS A 135 5.19 23.59 17.49
N ASN A 136 5.76 23.41 18.68
CA ASN A 136 5.80 22.12 19.35
C ASN A 136 4.42 21.66 19.82
N PHE A 137 3.57 22.58 20.29
CA PHE A 137 2.20 22.28 20.69
C PHE A 137 1.34 21.87 19.48
N LEU A 138 1.41 22.63 18.38
CA LEU A 138 0.70 22.29 17.15
C LEU A 138 1.18 20.96 16.57
N PHE A 139 2.48 20.67 16.64
CA PHE A 139 2.99 19.38 16.22
C PHE A 139 2.51 18.24 17.15
N LEU A 140 2.38 18.49 18.45
CA LEU A 140 1.80 17.54 19.39
C LEU A 140 0.32 17.25 19.07
N LEU A 141 -0.44 18.23 18.55
CA LEU A 141 -1.79 17.96 18.02
C LEU A 141 -1.77 17.05 16.79
N VAL A 142 -0.79 17.20 15.88
CA VAL A 142 -0.60 16.29 14.75
C VAL A 142 -0.31 14.87 15.23
N LEU A 143 0.55 14.72 16.25
CA LEU A 143 0.80 13.42 16.89
C LEU A 143 -0.45 12.86 17.57
N GLY A 144 -1.24 13.71 18.24
CA GLY A 144 -2.51 13.31 18.83
C GLY A 144 -3.50 12.77 17.79
N ALA A 145 -3.58 13.41 16.62
CA ALA A 145 -4.42 12.94 15.52
C ALA A 145 -4.01 11.55 15.00
N LEU A 146 -2.71 11.20 15.05
CA LEU A 146 -2.23 9.85 14.70
C LEU A 146 -2.69 8.76 15.67
N MET A 147 -2.94 9.12 16.94
CA MET A 147 -3.34 8.17 17.97
C MET A 147 -4.84 7.87 17.95
N ILE A 148 -5.63 8.71 17.27
CA ILE A 148 -7.08 8.53 17.19
C ILE A 148 -7.38 7.43 16.16
N PRO A 149 -8.10 6.36 16.54
CA PRO A 149 -8.51 5.34 15.59
C PRO A 149 -9.47 5.95 14.57
N ILE A 150 -9.20 5.73 13.29
CA ILE A 150 -10.01 6.29 12.20
C ILE A 150 -11.50 5.93 12.38
N GLN A 151 -11.79 4.72 12.89
CA GLN A 151 -13.14 4.19 13.20
C GLN A 151 -13.98 5.14 14.07
N VAL A 152 -13.36 5.82 15.03
CA VAL A 152 -14.06 6.74 15.95
C VAL A 152 -14.46 8.04 15.23
N THR A 153 -13.66 8.46 14.26
CA THR A 153 -13.89 9.71 13.49
C THR A 153 -14.85 9.55 12.31
N PHE A 154 -15.17 8.31 11.91
CA PHE A 154 -16.01 8.03 10.73
C PHE A 154 -17.38 8.70 10.78
N VAL A 155 -18.13 8.51 11.87
CA VAL A 155 -19.50 9.04 11.99
C VAL A 155 -19.52 10.57 11.99
N PRO A 156 -18.69 11.26 12.81
CA PRO A 156 -18.60 12.72 12.75
C PRO A 156 -18.23 13.26 11.36
N ILE A 157 -17.24 12.66 10.69
CA ILE A 157 -16.82 13.10 9.35
C ILE A 157 -17.95 12.89 8.34
N TYR A 158 -18.65 11.75 8.38
CA TYR A 158 -19.81 11.51 7.53
C TYR A 158 -20.91 12.56 7.74
N VAL A 159 -21.23 12.90 8.99
CA VAL A 159 -22.23 13.94 9.29
C VAL A 159 -21.79 15.30 8.73
N MET A 160 -20.52 15.67 8.85
CA MET A 160 -20.00 16.92 8.27
C MET A 160 -20.14 16.92 6.74
N VAL A 161 -19.72 15.85 6.07
CA VAL A 161 -19.80 15.69 4.61
C VAL A 161 -21.26 15.69 4.12
N SER A 162 -22.17 15.09 4.87
CA SER A 162 -23.61 15.09 4.59
C SER A 162 -24.21 16.49 4.72
N ARG A 163 -23.87 17.24 5.79
CA ARG A 163 -24.36 18.61 6.02
C ARG A 163 -23.94 19.59 4.92
N VAL A 164 -22.76 19.41 4.33
CA VAL A 164 -22.28 20.24 3.21
C VAL A 164 -22.75 19.73 1.83
N GLY A 165 -23.57 18.66 1.79
CA GLY A 165 -24.13 18.12 0.55
C GLY A 165 -23.13 17.37 -0.33
N TRP A 166 -22.02 16.87 0.23
CA TRP A 166 -20.96 16.19 -0.53
C TRP A 166 -21.13 14.66 -0.62
N VAL A 167 -22.22 14.11 -0.09
CA VAL A 167 -22.59 12.70 -0.31
C VAL A 167 -22.81 12.47 -1.80
N ASN A 168 -22.34 11.33 -2.33
CA ASN A 168 -22.34 11.05 -3.78
C ASN A 168 -21.59 12.10 -4.61
N SER A 169 -20.38 12.49 -4.17
CA SER A 169 -19.54 13.44 -4.92
C SER A 169 -18.05 13.15 -4.75
N TYR A 170 -17.23 13.63 -5.69
CA TYR A 170 -15.76 13.55 -5.57
C TYR A 170 -15.21 14.31 -4.35
N PRO A 171 -15.66 15.54 -4.02
CA PRO A 171 -15.24 16.23 -2.79
C PRO A 171 -15.50 15.42 -1.53
N GLY A 172 -16.64 14.72 -1.44
CA GLY A 172 -16.96 13.84 -0.30
C GLY A 172 -16.01 12.66 -0.15
N LEU A 173 -15.45 12.16 -1.26
CA LEU A 173 -14.41 11.15 -1.23
C LEU A 173 -13.05 11.76 -0.84
N ILE A 174 -12.66 12.84 -1.52
CA ILE A 174 -11.30 13.38 -1.52
C ILE A 174 -11.00 14.23 -0.28
N VAL A 175 -11.83 15.24 0.01
CA VAL A 175 -11.50 16.30 0.98
C VAL A 175 -11.20 15.79 2.39
N PRO A 176 -11.97 14.83 2.94
CA PRO A 176 -11.71 14.30 4.28
C PRO A 176 -10.35 13.62 4.42
N ASN A 177 -9.73 13.21 3.31
CA ASN A 177 -8.48 12.47 3.25
C ASN A 177 -7.35 13.28 2.57
N LEU A 178 -7.49 14.61 2.41
CA LEU A 178 -6.44 15.45 1.82
C LEU A 178 -5.24 15.68 2.75
N VAL A 179 -5.40 15.46 4.05
CA VAL A 179 -4.37 15.70 5.05
C VAL A 179 -4.16 14.44 5.86
N SER A 180 -2.92 13.96 5.86
CA SER A 180 -2.50 12.81 6.64
C SER A 180 -1.49 13.21 7.70
N ALA A 181 -1.87 12.99 8.97
CA ALA A 181 -0.98 13.24 10.10
C ALA A 181 0.28 12.33 10.04
N TYR A 182 0.14 11.12 9.49
CA TYR A 182 1.27 10.21 9.25
C TYR A 182 2.24 10.78 8.22
N PHE A 183 1.70 11.32 7.12
CA PHE A 183 2.50 11.95 6.07
C PHE A 183 3.29 13.14 6.62
N ILE A 184 2.62 14.05 7.35
CA ILE A 184 3.27 15.21 7.98
C ILE A 184 4.36 14.77 8.96
N PHE A 185 4.05 13.80 9.82
CA PHE A 185 4.98 13.29 10.83
C PHE A 185 6.24 12.73 10.16
N MET A 186 6.09 11.81 9.21
CA MET A 186 7.23 11.15 8.56
C MET A 186 8.06 12.10 7.72
N LEU A 187 7.42 12.96 6.94
CA LEU A 187 8.18 13.91 6.12
C LEU A 187 8.89 14.96 6.98
N ARG A 188 8.31 15.36 8.11
CA ARG A 188 9.00 16.24 9.07
C ARG A 188 10.27 15.58 9.62
N GLN A 189 10.22 14.29 9.99
CA GLN A 189 11.43 13.60 10.46
C GLN A 189 12.52 13.59 9.38
N ALA A 190 12.15 13.34 8.13
CA ALA A 190 13.09 13.40 7.01
C ALA A 190 13.68 14.81 6.82
N PHE A 191 12.85 15.85 6.82
CA PHE A 191 13.33 17.23 6.68
C PHE A 191 14.21 17.67 7.85
N MET A 192 13.95 17.19 9.08
CA MET A 192 14.82 17.45 10.23
C MET A 192 16.21 16.82 10.10
N SER A 193 16.35 15.73 9.34
CA SER A 193 17.64 15.06 9.14
C SER A 193 18.56 15.77 8.15
N VAL A 194 18.07 16.77 7.42
CA VAL A 194 18.86 17.58 6.49
C VAL A 194 19.54 18.71 7.27
N ASP A 195 20.85 18.88 7.14
CA ASP A 195 21.57 19.97 7.81
C ASP A 195 21.13 21.36 7.31
N ASP A 196 21.11 22.36 8.21
CA ASP A 196 20.69 23.72 7.87
C ASP A 196 21.67 24.42 6.90
N SER A 197 22.92 23.95 6.82
CA SER A 197 23.93 24.47 5.88
C SER A 197 23.50 24.38 4.41
N TYR A 198 22.75 23.33 4.04
CA TYR A 198 22.19 23.21 2.68
C TYR A 198 21.12 24.28 2.40
N LEU A 199 20.35 24.66 3.42
CA LEU A 199 19.35 25.71 3.30
C LEU A 199 20.00 27.09 3.26
N ASP A 200 21.06 27.29 4.03
CA ASP A 200 21.85 28.53 4.01
C ASP A 200 22.54 28.73 2.67
N ALA A 201 23.15 27.68 2.10
CA ALA A 201 23.71 27.72 0.75
C ALA A 201 22.64 28.09 -0.29
N GLY A 202 21.46 27.45 -0.25
CA GLY A 202 20.37 27.79 -1.15
C GLY A 202 19.86 29.24 -1.00
N ARG A 203 19.89 29.80 0.22
CA ARG A 203 19.54 31.22 0.45
C ARG A 203 20.58 32.17 -0.16
N VAL A 204 21.87 31.82 -0.07
CA VAL A 204 22.97 32.57 -0.71
C VAL A 204 22.80 32.54 -2.24
N ASP A 205 22.35 31.41 -2.79
CA ASP A 205 22.00 31.25 -4.22
C ASP A 205 20.67 31.93 -4.62
N GLY A 206 20.03 32.65 -3.70
CA GLY A 206 18.80 33.42 -3.96
C GLY A 206 17.50 32.62 -3.96
N LEU A 207 17.51 31.38 -3.47
CA LEU A 207 16.28 30.57 -3.39
C LEU A 207 15.31 31.14 -2.34
N THR A 208 14.05 31.30 -2.74
CA THR A 208 12.94 31.63 -1.84
C THR A 208 12.58 30.42 -0.97
N ARG A 209 11.67 30.58 0.01
CA ARG A 209 11.21 29.46 0.86
C ARG A 209 10.64 28.30 0.06
N ILE A 210 9.82 28.58 -0.96
CA ILE A 210 9.29 27.56 -1.87
C ILE A 210 10.44 26.98 -2.71
N GLY A 211 11.37 27.82 -3.15
CA GLY A 211 12.61 27.40 -3.80
C GLY A 211 13.38 26.35 -2.99
N LEU A 212 13.62 26.61 -1.71
CA LEU A 212 14.29 25.69 -0.78
C LEU A 212 13.53 24.37 -0.61
N ILE A 213 12.20 24.42 -0.52
CA ILE A 213 11.38 23.20 -0.42
C ILE A 213 11.56 22.35 -1.68
N VAL A 214 11.35 22.94 -2.85
CA VAL A 214 11.29 22.20 -4.13
C VAL A 214 12.67 21.76 -4.62
N HIS A 215 13.70 22.58 -4.44
CA HIS A 215 15.03 22.34 -5.03
C HIS A 215 16.05 21.76 -4.05
N VAL A 216 15.81 21.83 -2.73
CA VAL A 216 16.73 21.30 -1.71
C VAL A 216 16.08 20.18 -0.91
N LEU A 217 15.01 20.48 -0.16
CA LEU A 217 14.43 19.52 0.77
C LEU A 217 13.75 18.33 0.08
N CYS A 218 12.88 18.59 -0.91
CA CYS A 218 12.18 17.53 -1.64
C CYS A 218 13.14 16.56 -2.35
N PRO A 219 14.19 17.01 -3.07
CA PRO A 219 15.17 16.12 -3.69
C PRO A 219 16.02 15.34 -2.67
N MET A 220 16.48 15.98 -1.60
CA MET A 220 17.29 15.32 -0.57
C MET A 220 16.49 14.27 0.21
N CYS A 221 15.20 14.52 0.42
CA CYS A 221 14.29 13.59 1.08
C CYS A 221 13.40 12.80 0.09
N ALA A 222 13.77 12.77 -1.19
CA ALA A 222 13.00 12.10 -2.24
C ALA A 222 12.69 10.63 -1.90
N PRO A 223 13.62 9.82 -1.33
CA PRO A 223 13.31 8.45 -0.95
C PRO A 223 12.12 8.35 0.03
N THR A 224 12.10 9.20 1.07
CA THR A 224 11.01 9.22 2.04
C THR A 224 9.73 9.72 1.39
N LEU A 225 9.79 10.84 0.65
CA LEU A 225 8.64 11.44 -0.01
C LEU A 225 7.95 10.48 -0.98
N ILE A 226 8.74 9.77 -1.80
CA ILE A 226 8.24 8.74 -2.72
C ILE A 226 7.58 7.61 -1.94
N THR A 227 8.23 7.11 -0.89
CA THR A 227 7.71 5.99 -0.08
C THR A 227 6.36 6.33 0.54
N ILE A 228 6.23 7.49 1.21
CA ILE A 228 4.98 7.88 1.86
C ILE A 228 3.88 8.22 0.83
N SER A 229 4.24 8.74 -0.35
CA SER A 229 3.29 8.97 -1.45
C SER A 229 2.74 7.66 -2.03
N ILE A 230 3.60 6.65 -2.18
CA ILE A 230 3.18 5.32 -2.63
C ILE A 230 2.25 4.67 -1.60
N ILE A 231 2.58 4.77 -0.30
CA ILE A 231 1.70 4.28 0.77
C ILE A 231 0.35 4.99 0.73
N SER A 232 0.34 6.32 0.54
CA SER A 232 -0.90 7.11 0.37
C SER A 232 -1.74 6.62 -0.81
N PHE A 233 -1.11 6.40 -1.97
CA PHE A 233 -1.78 5.85 -3.14
C PHE A 233 -2.38 4.46 -2.87
N ILE A 234 -1.61 3.55 -2.25
CA ILE A 234 -2.09 2.19 -1.93
C ILE A 234 -3.28 2.25 -0.98
N ASN A 235 -3.24 3.14 0.03
CA ASN A 235 -4.34 3.32 0.97
C ASN A 235 -5.60 3.87 0.29
N GLY A 236 -5.46 4.88 -0.58
CA GLY A 236 -6.58 5.42 -1.36
C GLY A 236 -7.19 4.35 -2.28
N TRP A 237 -6.35 3.58 -2.97
CA TRP A 237 -6.80 2.56 -3.91
C TRP A 237 -7.57 1.43 -3.22
N ASN A 238 -7.06 0.98 -2.06
CA ASN A 238 -7.66 -0.08 -1.26
C ASN A 238 -8.79 0.40 -0.33
N SER A 239 -9.11 1.71 -0.36
CA SER A 239 -10.13 2.28 0.51
C SER A 239 -11.51 1.73 0.16
N TYR A 240 -12.14 1.11 1.16
CA TYR A 240 -13.45 0.48 1.00
C TYR A 240 -14.51 1.09 1.93
N PHE A 241 -14.22 1.22 3.23
CA PHE A 241 -15.21 1.63 4.22
C PHE A 241 -15.75 3.04 3.97
N TRP A 242 -14.86 4.02 3.76
CA TRP A 242 -15.27 5.41 3.52
C TRP A 242 -16.08 5.57 2.22
N PRO A 243 -15.58 5.11 1.05
CA PRO A 243 -16.35 5.18 -0.20
C PRO A 243 -17.71 4.47 -0.12
N LYS A 244 -17.78 3.31 0.54
CA LYS A 244 -19.03 2.57 0.71
C LYS A 244 -20.09 3.36 1.49
N MET A 245 -19.66 4.17 2.46
CA MET A 245 -20.59 4.97 3.28
C MET A 245 -21.04 6.25 2.56
N VAL A 246 -20.11 6.97 1.96
CA VAL A 246 -20.35 8.32 1.42
C VAL A 246 -20.90 8.30 -0.01
N VAL A 247 -20.74 7.19 -0.73
CA VAL A 247 -21.25 7.02 -2.08
C VAL A 247 -22.19 5.82 -2.17
N THR A 248 -23.44 6.12 -2.51
CA THR A 248 -24.48 5.14 -2.83
C THR A 248 -24.74 5.00 -4.33
N GLN A 249 -24.35 5.97 -5.17
CA GLN A 249 -24.59 5.97 -6.62
C GLN A 249 -23.43 5.36 -7.42
N ASP A 250 -23.73 4.56 -8.44
CA ASP A 250 -22.74 3.96 -9.36
C ASP A 250 -21.81 4.98 -10.01
N ALA A 251 -22.29 6.20 -10.22
CA ALA A 251 -21.51 7.27 -10.83
C ALA A 251 -20.21 7.58 -10.07
N TYR A 252 -20.16 7.39 -8.74
CA TYR A 252 -19.02 7.77 -7.91
C TYR A 252 -18.37 6.59 -7.17
N ARG A 253 -18.88 5.36 -7.33
CA ARG A 253 -18.36 4.18 -6.62
C ARG A 253 -16.91 3.91 -7.01
N THR A 254 -16.10 3.48 -6.04
CA THR A 254 -14.72 3.03 -6.25
C THR A 254 -14.68 1.55 -6.61
N VAL A 255 -13.59 1.10 -7.22
CA VAL A 255 -13.39 -0.30 -7.64
C VAL A 255 -13.51 -1.28 -6.47
N ALA A 256 -13.00 -0.94 -5.29
CA ALA A 256 -13.11 -1.78 -4.10
C ALA A 256 -14.57 -2.02 -3.69
N VAL A 257 -15.42 -0.98 -3.77
CA VAL A 257 -16.87 -1.10 -3.54
C VAL A 257 -17.54 -1.87 -4.68
N GLY A 258 -17.12 -1.61 -5.93
CA GLY A 258 -17.63 -2.26 -7.13
C GLY A 258 -17.45 -3.78 -7.11
N VAL A 259 -16.27 -4.28 -6.76
CA VAL A 259 -15.97 -5.73 -6.65
C VAL A 259 -16.89 -6.40 -5.63
N VAL A 260 -17.13 -5.78 -4.47
CA VAL A 260 -18.05 -6.34 -3.47
C VAL A 260 -19.49 -6.31 -3.96
N ARG A 261 -19.88 -5.28 -4.71
CA ARG A 261 -21.24 -5.17 -5.28
C ARG A 261 -21.52 -6.23 -6.35
N LEU A 262 -20.49 -6.72 -7.05
CA LEU A 262 -20.66 -7.87 -7.96
C LEU A 262 -21.28 -9.06 -7.23
N ARG A 263 -20.99 -9.27 -5.94
CA ARG A 263 -21.64 -10.32 -5.13
C ARG A 263 -23.15 -10.11 -4.98
N GLN A 264 -23.58 -8.86 -4.80
CA GLN A 264 -24.96 -8.50 -4.46
C GLN A 264 -25.87 -8.33 -5.68
N THR A 265 -25.30 -8.16 -6.87
CA THR A 265 -26.08 -8.04 -8.12
C THR A 265 -26.74 -9.38 -8.49
N PHE A 266 -26.31 -10.48 -7.86
CA PHE A 266 -26.82 -11.84 -8.06
C PHE A 266 -27.80 -12.31 -6.99
N ALA A 267 -28.61 -11.41 -6.41
CA ALA A 267 -29.62 -11.76 -5.42
C ALA A 267 -30.57 -12.85 -5.98
N GLY A 268 -30.36 -14.10 -5.54
CA GLY A 268 -31.07 -15.31 -6.00
C GLY A 268 -30.18 -16.44 -6.53
N MET A 269 -28.91 -16.16 -6.88
CA MET A 269 -27.92 -17.13 -7.39
C MET A 269 -26.52 -16.83 -6.83
N GLU A 270 -26.39 -16.63 -5.50
CA GLU A 270 -25.11 -16.25 -4.86
C GLU A 270 -23.96 -17.23 -5.12
N THR A 271 -24.26 -18.48 -5.45
CA THR A 271 -23.27 -19.52 -5.78
C THR A 271 -22.77 -19.46 -7.22
N ALA A 272 -23.43 -18.73 -8.12
CA ALA A 272 -23.28 -18.92 -9.56
C ALA A 272 -22.27 -18.00 -10.27
N ASN A 273 -21.58 -17.06 -9.60
CA ASN A 273 -20.73 -16.08 -10.31
C ASN A 273 -19.39 -15.75 -9.63
N TYR A 274 -18.79 -16.69 -8.89
CA TYR A 274 -17.45 -16.52 -8.31
C TYR A 274 -16.38 -16.22 -9.36
N ASN A 275 -16.50 -16.81 -10.55
CA ASN A 275 -15.68 -16.55 -11.73
C ASN A 275 -15.68 -15.07 -12.12
N GLU A 276 -16.85 -14.42 -12.15
CA GLU A 276 -16.96 -13.00 -12.50
C GLU A 276 -16.46 -12.08 -11.38
N ILE A 277 -16.66 -12.44 -10.11
CA ILE A 277 -16.09 -11.71 -8.98
C ILE A 277 -14.55 -11.77 -9.05
N MET A 278 -13.98 -12.94 -9.38
CA MET A 278 -12.54 -13.10 -9.59
C MET A 278 -12.07 -12.30 -10.80
N ALA A 279 -12.82 -12.28 -11.91
CA ALA A 279 -12.50 -11.45 -13.08
C ALA A 279 -12.50 -9.95 -12.73
N GLY A 280 -13.50 -9.49 -11.96
CA GLY A 280 -13.52 -8.14 -11.40
C GLY A 280 -12.32 -7.85 -10.51
N ALA A 281 -11.93 -8.78 -9.64
CA ALA A 281 -10.76 -8.64 -8.77
C ALA A 281 -9.44 -8.59 -9.58
N VAL A 282 -9.30 -9.40 -10.63
CA VAL A 282 -8.17 -9.32 -11.58
C VAL A 282 -8.12 -7.94 -12.23
N MET A 283 -9.25 -7.44 -12.76
CA MET A 283 -9.29 -6.10 -13.33
C MET A 283 -8.94 -5.00 -12.33
N ALA A 284 -9.31 -5.17 -11.05
CA ALA A 284 -8.99 -4.23 -9.98
C ALA A 284 -7.50 -4.20 -9.60
N ILE A 285 -6.79 -5.33 -9.73
CA ILE A 285 -5.36 -5.42 -9.35
C ILE A 285 -4.42 -4.97 -10.46
N ILE A 286 -4.82 -5.09 -11.74
CA ILE A 286 -3.98 -4.75 -12.91
C ILE A 286 -3.35 -3.36 -12.79
N PRO A 287 -4.10 -2.27 -12.48
CA PRO A 287 -3.50 -0.94 -12.39
C PRO A 287 -2.46 -0.82 -11.28
N ILE A 288 -2.66 -1.51 -10.15
CA ILE A 288 -1.69 -1.52 -9.04
C ILE A 288 -0.41 -2.24 -9.47
N VAL A 289 -0.55 -3.39 -10.14
CA VAL A 289 0.61 -4.15 -10.64
C VAL A 289 1.40 -3.32 -11.66
N VAL A 290 0.71 -2.67 -12.60
CA VAL A 290 1.35 -1.76 -13.57
C VAL A 290 2.08 -0.62 -12.87
N LEU A 291 1.42 0.04 -11.90
CA LEU A 291 2.04 1.11 -11.13
C LEU A 291 3.27 0.60 -10.35
N PHE A 292 3.18 -0.55 -9.71
CA PHE A 292 4.31 -1.17 -9.01
C PHE A 292 5.46 -1.45 -9.97
N LEU A 293 5.22 -2.02 -11.14
CA LEU A 293 6.27 -2.31 -12.12
C LEU A 293 6.99 -1.04 -12.61
N VAL A 294 6.27 0.08 -12.69
CA VAL A 294 6.84 1.40 -13.02
C VAL A 294 7.61 1.98 -11.83
N LEU A 295 7.10 1.85 -10.61
CA LEU A 295 7.66 2.49 -9.41
C LEU A 295 8.69 1.66 -8.65
N GLN A 296 8.81 0.35 -8.90
CA GLN A 296 9.67 -0.58 -8.14
C GLN A 296 11.13 -0.11 -8.06
N LYS A 297 11.67 0.51 -9.13
CA LYS A 297 13.04 1.04 -9.15
C LYS A 297 13.24 2.12 -8.08
N TYR A 298 12.25 2.98 -7.87
CA TYR A 298 12.29 4.06 -6.89
C TYR A 298 12.10 3.54 -5.46
N ILE A 299 11.21 2.55 -5.27
CA ILE A 299 11.00 1.87 -3.98
C ILE A 299 12.30 1.20 -3.50
N MET A 300 12.97 0.45 -4.39
CA MET A 300 14.19 -0.29 -4.06
C MET A 300 15.38 0.64 -3.73
N THR A 301 15.46 1.80 -4.37
CA THR A 301 16.53 2.78 -4.10
C THR A 301 16.39 3.41 -2.71
N GLY A 302 15.16 3.55 -2.20
CA GLY A 302 14.91 4.09 -0.86
C GLY A 302 15.21 3.11 0.28
N MET A 303 14.87 1.82 0.10
CA MET A 303 15.15 0.80 1.12
C MET A 303 16.65 0.46 1.23
N SER A 304 17.38 0.49 0.11
CA SER A 304 18.82 0.19 0.10
C SER A 304 19.65 1.18 0.92
N LYS A 305 19.30 2.48 0.94
CA LYS A 305 19.99 3.47 1.79
C LYS A 305 19.67 3.33 3.28
N ALA A 306 18.50 2.81 3.65
CA ALA A 306 18.12 2.56 5.04
C ALA A 306 18.82 1.31 5.61
N ALA A 307 19.12 0.31 4.77
CA ALA A 307 19.83 -0.91 5.17
C ALA A 307 21.36 -0.75 5.26
N MET A 308 21.93 0.36 4.78
CA MET A 308 23.37 0.69 4.88
C MET A 308 23.70 1.63 6.05
N LYS A 309 22.73 1.94 6.92
CA LYS A 309 22.95 2.61 8.22
C LYS A 309 22.83 1.59 9.34
#